data_AF-A0A1I5TUC0-F1
#
_entry.id   AF-A0A1I5TUC0-F1
#
_cell.length_a   1.000
_cell.length_b   1.000
_cell.length_c   1.000
_cell.angle_alpha   90.00
_cell.angle_beta   90.00
_cell.angle_gamma   90.00
#
_symmetry.space_group_name_H-M   'P 1'
#
loop_
_entity.id
_entity.type
_entity.pdbx_description
1 polymer ?
#
loop_
_entity_poly.entity_id
_entity_poly.type
_entity_poly.pdbx_seq_one_letter_code
_entity_poly.pdbx_strand_id
1 'polypeptide(L)' 'MPERDDKAADLANAVERLVRETGVTKQQAAELILLIGMNWASLIREAKILRASR' A
#
# COMPACT_ATOMS: atom_id res chain seq x y z
N MET A 1 16.68 20.85 6.10
CA MET A 1 16.59 19.40 6.37
C MET A 1 15.65 18.76 5.36
N PRO A 2 16.09 17.78 4.55
CA PRO A 2 15.25 17.08 3.58
C PRO A 2 14.79 15.74 4.19
N GLU A 3 13.66 15.72 4.90
CA GLU A 3 13.05 14.47 5.40
C GLU A 3 11.80 14.05 4.60
N ARG A 4 11.30 14.94 3.73
CA ARG A 4 10.04 14.74 3.01
C ARG A 4 10.18 13.78 1.83
N ASP A 5 11.35 13.74 1.21
CA ASP A 5 11.59 12.97 0.00
C ASP A 5 11.70 11.46 0.29
N ASP A 6 12.28 11.09 1.43
CA ASP A 6 12.48 9.68 1.82
C ASP A 6 11.16 8.98 2.14
N LYS A 7 10.27 9.62 2.93
CA LYS A 7 8.96 9.04 3.26
C LYS A 7 8.04 8.90 2.05
N ALA A 8 8.12 9.84 1.11
CA ALA A 8 7.36 9.77 -0.12
C ALA A 8 7.85 8.61 -1.01
N ALA A 9 9.17 8.39 -1.07
CA ALA A 9 9.75 7.25 -1.76
C ALA A 9 9.35 5.91 -1.11
N ASP A 10 9.37 5.83 0.22
CA ASP A 10 8.95 4.63 0.95
C ASP A 10 7.47 4.29 0.72
N LEU A 11 6.60 5.31 0.74
CA LEU A 11 5.18 5.14 0.41
C LEU A 11 5.00 4.65 -1.03
N ALA A 12 5.68 5.28 -1.99
CA ALA A 12 5.60 4.90 -3.40
C ALA A 12 6.06 3.45 -3.62
N ASN A 13 7.16 3.04 -2.96
CA ASN A 13 7.67 1.68 -3.02
C ASN A 13 6.69 0.67 -2.41
N ALA A 14 6.08 1.00 -1.26
CA ALA A 14 5.08 0.16 -0.63
C ALA A 14 3.81 0.01 -1.50
N VAL A 15 3.36 1.09 -2.14
CA VAL A 15 2.22 1.09 -3.07
C VAL A 15 2.51 0.20 -4.28
N GLU A 16 3.65 0.40 -4.95
CA GLU A 16 4.07 -0.40 -6.11
C GLU A 16 4.12 -1.89 -5.76
N ARG A 17 4.72 -2.22 -4.60
CA ARG A 17 4.81 -3.60 -4.14
C ARG A 17 3.44 -4.20 -3.87
N LEU A 18 2.54 -3.46 -3.21
CA LEU A 18 1.23 -3.98 -2.83
C LEU A 18 0.36 -4.24 -4.07
N VAL A 19 0.42 -3.35 -5.06
CA VAL A 19 -0.24 -3.53 -6.36
C VAL A 19 0.29 -4.78 -7.07
N ARG A 20 1.62 -4.98 -7.11
CA ARG A 20 2.23 -6.15 -7.76
C ARG A 20 1.84 -7.46 -7.08
N GLU A 21 1.81 -7.50 -5.75
CA GLU A 21 1.54 -8.73 -4.99
C GLU A 21 0.05 -9.11 -4.92
N THR A 22 -0.86 -8.14 -5.03
CA THR A 22 -2.29 -8.36 -4.76
C THR A 22 -3.21 -8.00 -5.93
N GLY A 23 -2.69 -7.27 -6.92
CA GLY A 23 -3.44 -6.82 -8.08
C GLY A 23 -4.44 -5.69 -7.80
N VAL A 24 -4.50 -5.13 -6.59
CA VAL A 24 -5.33 -3.93 -6.31
C VAL A 24 -4.80 -2.73 -7.10
N THR A 25 -5.62 -1.69 -7.23
CA THR A 25 -5.17 -0.45 -7.90
C THR A 25 -4.21 0.36 -7.03
N LYS A 26 -3.38 1.23 -7.62
CA LYS A 26 -2.47 2.13 -6.87
C LYS A 26 -3.23 2.98 -5.84
N GLN A 27 -4.43 3.45 -6.19
CA GLN A 27 -5.28 4.21 -5.28
C GLN A 27 -5.69 3.37 -4.06
N GLN A 28 -6.21 2.17 -4.28
CA GLN A 28 -6.60 1.27 -3.18
C GLN A 28 -5.41 0.90 -2.29
N ALA A 29 -4.23 0.66 -2.87
CA ALA A 29 -3.02 0.39 -2.11
C ALA A 29 -2.59 1.58 -1.24
N ALA A 30 -2.63 2.80 -1.79
CA ALA A 30 -2.29 4.01 -1.05
C ALA A 30 -3.30 4.27 0.09
N GLU A 31 -4.60 4.11 -0.18
CA GLU A 31 -5.65 4.26 0.82
C GLU A 31 -5.50 3.26 1.97
N LEU A 32 -5.18 2.00 1.68
CA LEU A 32 -4.87 1.00 2.71
C LEU A 32 -3.69 1.41 3.57
N ILE A 33 -2.56 1.81 2.96
CA ILE A 33 -1.36 2.20 3.71
C ILE A 33 -1.63 3.43 4.60
N LEU A 34 -2.42 4.39 4.12
CA LEU A 34 -2.82 5.55 4.90
C LEU A 34 -3.78 5.20 6.04
N LEU A 35 -4.66 4.21 5.85
CA LEU A 35 -5.67 3.81 6.83
C LEU A 35 -5.10 2.94 7.96
N ILE A 36 -4.25 1.96 7.62
CA ILE A 36 -3.77 0.94 8.57
C ILE A 36 -2.27 0.98 8.83
N GLY A 37 -1.54 1.87 8.16
CA GLY A 37 -0.09 1.99 8.27
C GLY A 37 0.68 0.93 7.47
N MET A 38 1.99 0.85 7.72
CA MET A 38 2.94 0.00 6.98
C MET A 38 3.08 -1.44 7.53
N ASN A 39 2.07 -1.98 8.21
CA ASN A 39 2.10 -3.40 8.59
C ASN A 39 1.84 -4.28 7.35
N TRP A 40 2.89 -4.88 6.81
CA TRP A 40 2.81 -5.64 5.57
C TRP A 40 1.83 -6.82 5.60
N ALA A 41 1.80 -7.58 6.70
CA ALA A 41 0.91 -8.73 6.83
C ALA A 41 -0.56 -8.30 6.80
N SER A 42 -0.89 -7.20 7.48
CA SER A 42 -2.23 -6.61 7.44
C SER A 42 -2.57 -6.06 6.05
N LEU A 43 -1.64 -5.33 5.41
CA LEU A 43 -1.84 -4.79 4.07
C LEU A 43 -2.15 -5.87 3.04
N ILE A 44 -1.40 -6.97 3.04
CA ILE A 44 -1.64 -8.10 2.14
C ILE A 44 -3.01 -8.72 2.36
N ARG A 45 -3.42 -8.90 3.63
CA ARG A 45 -4.73 -9.44 3.98
C ARG A 45 -5.84 -8.54 3.45
N GLU A 46 -5.83 -7.26 3.80
CA GLU A 46 -6.88 -6.32 3.41
C GLU A 46 -6.93 -6.13 1.89
N ALA A 47 -5.79 -6.05 1.21
CA ALA A 47 -5.73 -5.94 -0.24
C ALA A 47 -6.30 -7.18 -0.94
N LYS A 48 -6.04 -8.39 -0.44
CA LYS A 48 -6.65 -9.63 -0.96
C LYS A 48 -8.16 -9.67 -0.74
N ILE A 49 -8.63 -9.24 0.43
CA ILE A 49 -10.07 -9.14 0.72
C ILE A 49 -10.73 -8.16 -0.26
N LEU A 50 -10.18 -6.95 -0.40
CA LEU A 50 -10.68 -5.94 -1.34
C LEU A 50 -10.72 -6.42 -2.78
N ARG A 51 -9.71 -7.20 -3.22
CA ARG A 51 -9.68 -7.77 -4.57
C ARG A 51 -10.73 -8.86 -4.76
N ALA A 52 -11.02 -9.66 -3.74
CA ALA A 52 -12.00 -10.74 -3.79
C ALA A 52 -13.45 -10.24 -3.67
N SER A 53 -13.68 -9.06 -3.10
CA SER A 53 -15.01 -8.41 -3.02
C SER A 53 -15.41 -7.65 -4.29
N ARG A 54 -14.70 -7.86 -5.41
CA ARG A 54 -14.89 -7.17 -6.68
C ARG A 54 -15.29 -8.16 -7.76
#